data_AF-X0SL93-F1
#
_entry.id   AF-X0SL93-F1
#
_cell.length_a   1.000
_cell.length_b   1.000
_cell.length_c   1.000
_cell.angle_alpha   90.00
_cell.angle_beta   90.00
_cell.angle_gamma   90.00
#
_symmetry.space_group_name_H-M   'P 1'
#
loop_
_entity.id
_entity.type
_entity.pdbx_description
1 polymer ?
#
loop_
_entity_poly.entity_id
_entity_poly.type
_entity_poly.pdbx_seq_one_letter_code
_entity_poly.pdbx_strand_id
1 'polypeptide(L)'
;MYGELDYVLALAVAGLVIVGLMMVYSATFDWSYQEYQNSFRIASRQFLWVGLGLVVLVVVAAVPYDWWQRMAVPVMGGALLLLVLVLFVGEERFGARRAFFNGSIQPSELVKLATVIYVAAWLASKGEQIHDVIYGLVPFAVLIGVVASLVVVQPDVSTAILIVLTALAMFFFAGADIFQLAIGGAIGGITFFVLIN
;
A
#
# COMPACT_ATOMS: atom_id res chain seq x y z
N MET A 1 19.83 -7.64 15.51
CA MET A 1 19.27 -8.97 15.86
C MET A 1 18.66 -9.50 14.58
N TYR A 2 19.31 -10.45 13.89
CA TYR A 2 18.70 -11.09 12.73
C TYR A 2 17.51 -11.89 13.26
N GLY A 3 16.28 -11.42 13.01
CA GLY A 3 15.08 -12.13 13.44
C GLY A 3 15.08 -13.51 12.80
N GLU A 4 14.94 -14.55 13.63
CA GLU A 4 14.70 -15.89 13.10
C GLU A 4 13.46 -15.83 12.21
N LEU A 5 13.56 -16.46 11.04
CA LEU A 5 12.48 -16.42 10.05
C LEU A 5 11.29 -17.18 10.63
N ASP A 6 10.14 -16.51 10.77
CA ASP A 6 8.92 -17.16 11.25
C ASP A 6 8.42 -18.14 10.18
N TYR A 7 8.79 -19.41 10.35
CA TYR A 7 8.44 -20.48 9.43
C TYR A 7 6.92 -20.70 9.33
N VAL A 8 6.15 -20.39 10.38
CA VAL A 8 4.69 -20.53 10.36
C VAL A 8 4.08 -19.49 9.45
N LEU A 9 4.50 -18.22 9.58
CA LEU A 9 4.07 -17.16 8.69
C LEU A 9 4.48 -17.44 7.24
N ALA A 10 5.73 -17.87 7.04
CA ALA A 10 6.25 -18.19 5.71
C ALA A 10 5.45 -19.32 5.04
N LEU A 11 5.14 -20.40 5.76
CA LEU A 11 4.34 -21.51 5.27
C LEU A 11 2.89 -21.10 4.99
N ALA A 12 2.29 -20.27 5.85
CA ALA A 12 0.94 -19.74 5.64
C ALA A 12 0.86 -18.90 4.36
N VAL A 13 1.82 -17.98 4.15
CA VAL A 13 1.91 -17.17 2.94
C VAL A 13 2.12 -18.06 1.71
N ALA A 14 3.02 -19.03 1.77
CA ALA A 14 3.25 -19.98 0.68
C ALA A 14 1.97 -20.76 0.31
N GLY A 15 1.23 -21.23 1.32
CA GLY A 15 -0.05 -21.91 1.12
C GLY A 15 -1.09 -21.01 0.44
N LEU A 16 -1.23 -19.76 0.89
CA LEU A 16 -2.13 -18.78 0.28
C LEU A 16 -1.76 -18.47 -1.17
N VAL A 17 -0.46 -18.36 -1.48
CA VAL A 17 0.03 -18.13 -2.85
C VAL A 17 -0.29 -19.33 -3.75
N ILE A 18 -0.08 -20.56 -3.28
CA ILE A 18 -0.40 -21.79 -4.04
C ILE A 18 -1.90 -21.86 -4.33
N VAL A 19 -2.74 -21.67 -3.32
CA VAL A 19 -4.20 -21.66 -3.49
C VAL A 19 -4.62 -20.55 -4.45
N GLY A 20 -4.04 -19.35 -4.33
CA GLY A 20 -4.30 -18.24 -5.25
C GLY A 20 -3.92 -18.57 -6.70
N LEU A 21 -2.78 -19.20 -6.94
CA LEU A 21 -2.34 -19.65 -8.26
C LEU A 21 -3.31 -20.68 -8.87
N MET A 22 -3.76 -21.64 -8.06
CA MET A 22 -4.75 -22.63 -8.48
C MET A 22 -6.07 -21.96 -8.87
N MET A 23 -6.54 -21.00 -8.07
CA MET A 23 -7.76 -20.24 -8.35
C MET A 23 -7.66 -19.39 -9.61
N VAL A 24 -6.53 -18.72 -9.85
CA VAL A 24 -6.30 -17.95 -11.08
C VAL A 24 -6.35 -18.87 -12.30
N TYR A 25 -5.66 -20.01 -12.27
CA TYR A 25 -5.73 -20.98 -13.37
C TYR A 25 -7.16 -21.46 -13.60
N SER A 26 -7.87 -21.88 -12.54
CA SER A 26 -9.23 -22.38 -12.64
C SER A 26 -10.22 -21.34 -13.19
N ALA A 27 -10.12 -20.08 -12.77
CA ALA A 27 -11.06 -19.03 -13.15
C ALA A 27 -10.79 -18.45 -14.56
N THR A 28 -9.54 -18.53 -15.03
CA THR A 28 -9.13 -17.93 -16.31
C THR A 28 -8.90 -18.96 -17.42
N PHE A 29 -9.07 -20.26 -17.15
CA PHE A 29 -8.82 -21.33 -18.11
C PHE A 29 -9.59 -21.14 -19.43
N ASP A 30 -10.92 -21.02 -19.37
CA ASP A 30 -11.77 -20.87 -20.55
C ASP A 30 -11.52 -19.54 -21.26
N TRP A 31 -11.37 -18.45 -20.50
CA TRP A 31 -11.11 -17.13 -21.06
C TRP A 31 -9.75 -17.07 -21.78
N SER A 32 -8.70 -17.64 -21.18
CA SER A 32 -7.36 -17.69 -21.78
C SER A 32 -7.34 -18.53 -23.06
N TYR A 33 -8.13 -19.61 -23.11
CA TYR A 33 -8.24 -20.43 -24.31
C TYR A 33 -8.95 -19.68 -25.44
N GLN A 34 -10.06 -19.01 -25.16
CA GLN A 34 -10.82 -18.27 -26.18
C GLN A 34 -10.01 -17.10 -26.75
N GLU A 35 -9.35 -16.32 -25.90
CA GLU A 35 -8.62 -15.10 -26.32
C GLU A 35 -7.28 -15.42 -26.97
N TYR A 36 -6.53 -16.38 -26.42
CA TYR A 36 -5.13 -16.61 -26.80
C TYR A 36 -4.86 -17.97 -27.44
N GLN A 37 -5.89 -18.80 -27.62
CA GLN A 37 -5.77 -20.20 -28.09
C GLN A 37 -4.83 -21.04 -27.20
N ASN A 38 -4.59 -20.59 -25.97
CA ASN A 38 -3.70 -21.22 -25.01
C ASN A 38 -4.22 -20.97 -23.58
N SER A 39 -4.75 -22.01 -22.95
CA SER A 39 -5.35 -21.95 -21.61
C SER A 39 -4.35 -21.61 -20.50
N PHE A 40 -3.05 -21.74 -20.76
CA PHE A 40 -1.99 -21.50 -19.78
C PHE A 40 -1.36 -20.12 -19.87
N ARG A 41 -1.79 -19.25 -20.80
CA ARG A 41 -1.13 -17.96 -21.01
C ARG A 41 -1.28 -16.99 -19.83
N ILE A 42 -2.49 -16.88 -19.28
CA ILE A 42 -2.73 -16.00 -18.13
C ILE A 42 -2.07 -16.57 -16.87
N ALA A 43 -2.18 -17.88 -16.65
CA ALA A 43 -1.57 -18.56 -15.51
C ALA A 43 -0.03 -18.50 -15.54
N SER A 44 0.62 -18.74 -16.70
CA SER A 44 2.07 -18.64 -16.84
C SER A 44 2.61 -17.24 -16.53
N ARG A 45 1.88 -16.19 -16.94
CA ARG A 45 2.19 -14.81 -16.52
C ARG A 45 2.08 -14.63 -15.01
N GLN A 46 1.07 -15.21 -14.36
CA GLN A 46 0.95 -15.15 -12.90
C GLN A 46 2.11 -15.87 -12.18
N PHE A 47 2.54 -17.04 -12.69
CA PHE A 47 3.73 -17.73 -12.16
C PHE A 47 4.99 -16.88 -12.27
N LEU A 48 5.18 -16.16 -13.38
CA LEU A 48 6.30 -15.23 -13.55
C LEU A 48 6.24 -14.08 -12.53
N TRP A 49 5.07 -13.49 -12.29
CA TRP A 49 4.90 -12.43 -11.27
C TRP A 49 5.17 -12.93 -9.86
N VAL A 50 4.73 -14.15 -9.51
CA VAL A 50 5.06 -14.77 -8.23
C VAL A 50 6.56 -15.00 -8.10
N GLY A 51 7.23 -15.49 -9.16
CA GLY A 51 8.68 -15.66 -9.17
C GLY A 51 9.43 -14.36 -8.96
N LEU A 52 9.04 -13.28 -9.66
CA LEU A 52 9.60 -11.95 -9.46
C LEU A 52 9.34 -11.42 -8.04
N GLY A 53 8.12 -11.62 -7.52
CA GLY A 53 7.76 -11.23 -6.15
C GLY A 53 8.60 -11.95 -5.09
N LEU A 54 8.91 -13.24 -5.28
CA LEU A 54 9.79 -14.00 -4.39
C LEU A 54 11.23 -13.48 -4.41
N VAL A 55 11.75 -13.12 -5.58
CA VAL A 55 13.08 -12.48 -5.68
C VAL A 55 13.08 -11.15 -4.93
N VAL A 56 12.07 -10.31 -5.13
CA VAL A 56 11.92 -9.03 -4.40
C VAL A 56 11.81 -9.26 -2.90
N LEU A 57 11.05 -10.27 -2.45
CA LEU A 57 10.91 -10.62 -1.04
C LEU A 57 12.27 -10.96 -0.42
N VAL A 58 13.05 -11.83 -1.04
CA VAL A 58 14.38 -12.24 -0.53
C VAL A 58 15.33 -11.05 -0.45
N VAL A 59 15.33 -10.19 -1.48
CA VAL A 59 16.17 -8.99 -1.51
C VAL A 59 15.76 -8.02 -0.40
N VAL A 60 14.48 -7.72 -0.27
CA VAL A 60 13.94 -6.80 0.75
C VAL A 60 14.16 -7.35 2.16
N ALA A 61 13.99 -8.64 2.37
CA ALA A 61 14.21 -9.30 3.67
C ALA A 61 15.69 -9.26 4.11
N ALA A 62 16.63 -9.18 3.17
CA ALA A 62 18.05 -9.03 3.47
C ALA A 62 18.45 -7.59 3.85
N VAL A 63 17.60 -6.59 3.60
CA VAL A 63 17.88 -5.19 3.92
C VAL A 63 17.64 -4.94 5.42
N PRO A 64 18.63 -4.39 6.16
CA PRO A 64 18.49 -4.15 7.59
C PRO A 64 17.41 -3.11 7.91
N TYR A 65 16.68 -3.32 9.01
CA TYR A 65 15.60 -2.44 9.45
C TYR A 65 16.01 -0.96 9.59
N ASP A 66 17.22 -0.70 10.08
CA ASP A 66 17.73 0.68 10.25
C ASP A 66 17.82 1.44 8.93
N TRP A 67 18.05 0.72 7.82
CA TRP A 67 18.07 1.32 6.48
C TRP A 67 16.68 1.81 6.09
N TRP A 68 15.64 1.00 6.34
CA TRP A 68 14.24 1.37 6.08
C TRP A 68 13.82 2.60 6.88
N GLN A 69 14.22 2.68 8.15
CA GLN A 69 13.93 3.87 8.98
C GLN A 69 14.60 5.13 8.42
N ARG A 70 15.85 5.05 7.95
CA ARG A 70 16.57 6.19 7.34
C ARG A 70 16.02 6.57 5.98
N MET A 71 15.55 5.59 5.20
CA MET A 71 15.00 5.78 3.86
C MET A 71 13.50 6.09 3.84
N ALA A 72 12.84 6.13 5.00
CA ALA A 72 11.43 6.44 5.12
C ALA A 72 11.00 7.71 4.36
N VAL A 73 11.75 8.81 4.52
CA VAL A 73 11.45 10.08 3.85
C VAL A 73 11.68 9.99 2.32
N PRO A 74 12.84 9.52 1.81
CA PRO A 74 13.01 9.29 0.38
C PRO A 74 11.98 8.35 -0.26
N VAL A 75 11.64 7.24 0.43
CA VAL A 75 10.68 6.25 -0.07
C VAL A 75 9.27 6.86 -0.16
N MET A 76 8.84 7.62 0.85
CA MET A 76 7.58 8.34 0.81
C MET A 76 7.56 9.42 -0.28
N GLY A 77 8.63 10.21 -0.39
CA GLY A 77 8.76 11.21 -1.45
C GLY A 77 8.69 10.59 -2.84
N GLY A 78 9.40 9.49 -3.08
CA GLY A 78 9.34 8.74 -4.33
C GLY A 78 7.95 8.19 -4.64
N ALA A 79 7.26 7.64 -3.64
CA ALA A 79 5.89 7.13 -3.82
C ALA A 79 4.89 8.26 -4.14
N LEU A 80 4.98 9.40 -3.46
CA LEU A 80 4.17 10.58 -3.76
C LEU A 80 4.44 11.12 -5.17
N LEU A 81 5.71 11.20 -5.57
CA LEU A 81 6.08 11.60 -6.93
C LEU A 81 5.48 10.66 -7.98
N LEU A 82 5.47 9.35 -7.73
CA LEU A 82 4.85 8.38 -8.64
C LEU A 82 3.32 8.51 -8.69
N LEU A 83 2.65 8.79 -7.57
CA LEU A 83 1.21 9.09 -7.54
C LEU A 83 0.87 10.35 -8.34
N VAL A 84 1.69 11.39 -8.22
CA VAL A 84 1.49 12.61 -9.00
C VAL A 84 1.76 12.32 -10.48
N LEU A 85 2.85 11.61 -10.79
CA LEU A 85 3.23 11.29 -12.17
C LEU A 85 2.15 10.48 -12.91
N VAL A 86 1.50 9.53 -12.23
CA VAL A 86 0.48 8.70 -12.88
C VAL A 86 -0.77 9.48 -13.27
N LEU A 87 -1.08 10.60 -12.60
CA LEU A 87 -2.18 11.47 -13.01
C LEU A 87 -1.93 12.12 -14.39
N PHE A 88 -0.67 12.38 -14.73
CA PHE A 88 -0.31 13.04 -15.99
C PHE A 88 0.02 12.04 -17.10
N VAL A 89 0.78 10.99 -16.77
CA VAL A 89 1.39 10.07 -17.76
C VAL A 89 0.80 8.65 -17.66
N GLY A 90 -0.06 8.38 -16.68
CA GLY A 90 -0.72 7.09 -16.54
C GLY A 90 -1.68 6.79 -17.70
N GLU A 91 -1.91 5.50 -17.92
CA GLU A 91 -2.86 5.05 -18.92
C GLU A 91 -4.29 5.09 -18.34
N GLU A 92 -5.24 5.56 -19.14
CA GLU A 92 -6.66 5.57 -18.77
C GLU A 92 -7.28 4.21 -19.05
N ARG A 93 -7.76 3.54 -18.00
CA ARG A 93 -8.43 2.23 -18.10
C ARG A 93 -9.63 2.22 -17.19
N PHE A 94 -10.77 1.78 -17.72
CA PHE A 94 -12.04 1.71 -16.97
C PHE A 94 -12.43 3.06 -16.31
N GLY A 95 -12.14 4.18 -16.98
CA GLY A 95 -12.43 5.53 -16.46
C GLY A 95 -11.49 6.02 -15.36
N ALA A 96 -10.38 5.30 -15.10
CA ALA A 96 -9.40 5.67 -14.08
C ALA A 96 -7.98 5.73 -14.66
N ARG A 97 -7.21 6.76 -14.27
CA ARG A 97 -5.79 6.92 -14.61
C ARG A 97 -4.92 6.67 -13.38
N ARG A 98 -4.61 5.40 -13.13
CA ARG A 98 -3.96 4.94 -11.88
C ARG A 98 -2.81 3.96 -12.06
N ALA A 99 -2.43 3.66 -13.30
CA ALA A 99 -1.43 2.64 -13.57
C ALA A 99 -0.55 2.97 -14.79
N PHE A 100 0.67 2.44 -14.74
CA PHE A 100 1.59 2.38 -15.87
C PHE A 100 1.63 0.98 -16.47
N PHE A 101 2.14 0.88 -17.70
CA PHE A 101 2.41 -0.38 -18.40
C PHE A 101 1.17 -1.28 -18.49
N ASN A 102 0.11 -0.80 -19.13
CA ASN A 102 -1.11 -1.57 -19.37
C ASN A 102 -1.76 -2.09 -18.08
N GLY A 103 -1.75 -1.30 -17.01
CA GLY A 103 -2.32 -1.67 -15.71
C GLY A 103 -1.39 -2.47 -14.80
N SER A 104 -0.14 -2.72 -15.21
CA SER A 104 0.76 -3.64 -14.51
C SER A 104 1.46 -3.04 -13.29
N ILE A 105 1.74 -1.73 -13.29
CA ILE A 105 2.40 -1.06 -12.17
C ILE A 105 1.46 0.02 -11.64
N GLN A 106 1.00 -0.17 -10.41
CA GLN A 106 0.11 0.78 -9.71
C GLN A 106 0.89 1.49 -8.60
N PRO A 107 1.12 2.80 -8.71
CA PRO A 107 1.78 3.58 -7.66
C PRO A 107 1.05 3.52 -6.31
N SER A 108 -0.26 3.31 -6.32
CA SER A 108 -1.10 3.13 -5.12
C SER A 108 -0.71 1.88 -4.30
N GLU A 109 -0.15 0.84 -4.92
CA GLU A 109 0.41 -0.32 -4.19
C GLU A 109 1.68 0.06 -3.44
N LEU A 110 2.57 0.84 -4.07
CA LEU A 110 3.81 1.28 -3.46
C LEU A 110 3.57 2.29 -2.33
N VAL A 111 2.61 3.22 -2.49
CA VAL A 111 2.35 4.23 -1.47
C VAL A 111 1.78 3.63 -0.18
N LYS A 112 1.05 2.50 -0.24
CA LYS A 112 0.60 1.78 0.96
C LYS A 112 1.81 1.39 1.84
N LEU A 113 2.80 0.74 1.22
CA LEU A 113 4.02 0.32 1.92
C LEU A 113 4.84 1.53 2.38
N ALA A 114 5.02 2.53 1.52
CA ALA A 114 5.74 3.75 1.85
C ALA A 114 5.11 4.50 3.04
N THR A 115 3.78 4.55 3.09
CA THR A 115 3.05 5.17 4.20
C THR A 115 3.30 4.43 5.51
N VAL A 116 3.25 3.10 5.52
CA VAL A 116 3.54 2.31 6.73
C VAL A 116 4.98 2.56 7.19
N ILE A 117 5.96 2.51 6.30
CA ILE A 117 7.37 2.74 6.65
C ILE A 117 7.56 4.16 7.20
N TYR A 118 6.99 5.16 6.53
CA TYR A 118 7.11 6.56 6.95
C TYR A 118 6.43 6.81 8.30
N VAL A 119 5.18 6.37 8.45
CA VAL A 119 4.41 6.56 9.68
C VAL A 119 5.09 5.85 10.85
N ALA A 120 5.60 4.63 10.65
CA ALA A 120 6.36 3.92 11.67
C ALA A 120 7.61 4.71 12.11
N ALA A 121 8.42 5.18 11.14
CA ALA A 121 9.63 5.94 11.43
C ALA A 121 9.31 7.29 12.11
N TRP A 122 8.25 7.97 11.67
CA TRP A 122 7.80 9.23 12.24
C TRP A 122 7.29 9.05 13.67
N LEU A 123 6.45 8.04 13.93
CA LEU A 123 5.96 7.71 15.28
C LEU A 123 7.10 7.34 16.23
N ALA A 124 8.05 6.53 15.77
CA ALA A 124 9.23 6.18 16.56
C ALA A 124 10.07 7.40 16.96
N SER A 125 10.05 8.47 16.16
CA SER A 125 10.79 9.72 16.46
C SER A 125 10.05 10.68 17.41
N LYS A 126 8.73 10.50 17.61
CA LYS A 126 7.88 11.47 18.31
C LYS A 126 7.81 11.28 19.82
N GLY A 127 7.98 10.06 20.32
CA GLY A 127 7.92 9.78 21.77
C GLY A 127 6.62 10.29 22.41
N GLU A 128 6.73 11.05 23.51
CA GLU A 128 5.56 11.58 24.24
C GLU A 128 4.75 12.64 23.47
N GLN A 129 5.31 13.26 22.42
CA GLN A 129 4.60 14.28 21.62
C GLN A 129 3.42 13.71 20.83
N ILE A 130 3.25 12.39 20.78
CA ILE A 130 2.11 11.73 20.14
C ILE A 130 0.80 12.09 20.85
N HIS A 131 0.85 12.38 22.16
CA HIS A 131 -0.34 12.76 22.95
C HIS A 131 -0.74 14.23 22.74
N ASP A 132 0.09 15.03 22.07
CA ASP A 132 -0.24 16.42 21.75
C ASP A 132 -1.04 16.52 20.45
N VAL A 133 -2.17 17.22 20.50
CA VAL A 133 -3.02 17.43 19.30
C VAL A 133 -2.26 18.20 18.21
N ILE A 134 -1.53 19.24 18.59
CA ILE A 134 -0.84 20.12 17.63
C ILE A 134 0.43 19.48 17.07
N TYR A 135 1.18 18.73 17.89
CA TYR A 135 2.49 18.19 17.51
C TYR A 135 2.44 16.71 17.07
N GLY A 136 1.36 16.01 17.39
CA GLY A 136 1.05 14.64 16.99
C GLY A 136 -0.07 14.58 15.95
N LEU A 137 -1.32 14.84 16.35
CA LEU A 137 -2.50 14.62 15.49
C LEU A 137 -2.48 15.45 14.20
N VAL A 138 -2.17 16.74 14.28
CA VAL A 138 -2.23 17.64 13.10
C VAL A 138 -1.23 17.22 12.01
N PRO A 139 0.09 17.06 12.28
CA PRO A 139 1.03 16.59 11.27
C PRO A 139 0.66 15.23 10.67
N PHE A 140 0.18 14.32 11.51
CA PHE A 140 -0.29 13.00 11.07
C PHE A 140 -1.49 13.12 10.13
N ALA A 141 -2.52 13.88 10.51
CA ALA A 141 -3.72 14.09 9.72
C ALA A 141 -3.42 14.77 8.38
N VAL A 142 -2.51 15.75 8.35
CA VAL A 142 -2.06 16.41 7.11
C VAL A 142 -1.38 15.41 6.18
N LEU A 143 -0.44 14.62 6.69
CA LEU A 143 0.27 13.62 5.88
C LEU A 143 -0.72 12.62 5.25
N ILE A 144 -1.55 11.98 6.07
CA ILE A 144 -2.50 10.97 5.61
C ILE A 144 -3.57 11.59 4.71
N GLY A 145 -4.01 12.81 5.01
CA GLY A 145 -4.94 13.56 4.19
C GLY A 145 -4.40 13.82 2.78
N VAL A 146 -3.13 14.23 2.66
CA VAL A 146 -2.48 14.44 1.35
C VAL A 146 -2.37 13.13 0.57
N VAL A 147 -1.90 12.05 1.21
CA VAL A 147 -1.77 10.75 0.56
C VAL A 147 -3.13 10.23 0.09
N ALA A 148 -4.14 10.23 0.98
CA ALA A 148 -5.47 9.76 0.66
C ALA A 148 -6.13 10.59 -0.44
N SER A 149 -5.98 11.92 -0.41
CA SER A 149 -6.54 12.81 -1.44
C SER A 149 -5.95 12.51 -2.82
N LEU A 150 -4.63 12.35 -2.92
CA LEU A 150 -3.98 12.00 -4.19
C LEU A 150 -4.45 10.66 -4.75
N VAL A 151 -4.78 9.69 -3.88
CA VAL A 151 -5.29 8.37 -4.27
C VAL A 151 -6.76 8.44 -4.69
N VAL A 152 -7.59 9.23 -4.01
CA VAL A 152 -9.00 9.44 -4.39
C VAL A 152 -9.11 10.10 -5.77
N VAL A 153 -8.21 11.04 -6.10
CA VAL A 153 -8.13 11.67 -7.44
C VAL A 153 -7.76 10.66 -8.54
N GLN A 154 -7.24 9.48 -8.20
CA GLN A 154 -6.94 8.37 -9.13
C GLN A 154 -8.10 7.36 -9.26
N PRO A 155 -9.35 7.81 -9.04
CA PRO A 155 -10.50 7.00 -8.66
C PRO A 155 -10.25 5.69 -7.90
N ASP A 156 -9.37 5.69 -6.88
CA ASP A 156 -9.04 4.48 -6.09
C ASP A 156 -9.46 4.58 -4.62
N VAL A 157 -10.77 4.61 -4.42
CA VAL A 157 -11.40 4.82 -3.12
C VAL A 157 -11.02 3.73 -2.10
N SER A 158 -11.02 2.46 -2.53
CA SER A 158 -10.67 1.34 -1.66
C SER A 158 -9.24 1.47 -1.10
N THR A 159 -8.29 1.90 -1.93
CA THR A 159 -6.91 2.08 -1.48
C THR A 159 -6.78 3.26 -0.52
N ALA A 160 -7.49 4.36 -0.76
CA ALA A 160 -7.50 5.49 0.17
C ALA A 160 -8.02 5.09 1.57
N ILE A 161 -9.14 4.36 1.62
CA ILE A 161 -9.71 3.86 2.89
C ILE A 161 -8.72 2.96 3.62
N LEU A 162 -8.07 2.03 2.91
CA LEU A 162 -7.09 1.14 3.51
C LEU A 162 -5.92 1.92 4.13
N ILE A 163 -5.39 2.91 3.41
CA ILE A 163 -4.29 3.75 3.93
C ILE A 163 -4.71 4.47 5.21
N VAL A 164 -5.89 5.10 5.21
CA VAL A 164 -6.41 5.83 6.37
C VAL A 164 -6.60 4.90 7.57
N LEU A 165 -7.23 3.74 7.37
CA LEU A 165 -7.48 2.78 8.44
C LEU A 165 -6.19 2.20 9.01
N THR A 166 -5.24 1.81 8.15
CA THR A 166 -3.94 1.29 8.60
C THR A 166 -3.16 2.36 9.35
N ALA A 167 -3.12 3.60 8.85
CA ALA A 167 -2.42 4.68 9.52
C ALA A 167 -3.05 5.02 10.88
N LEU A 168 -4.39 5.09 10.97
CA LEU A 168 -5.09 5.33 12.24
C LEU A 168 -4.83 4.20 13.25
N ALA A 169 -4.82 2.94 12.80
CA ALA A 169 -4.46 1.82 13.66
C ALA A 169 -3.03 1.95 14.19
N MET A 170 -2.06 2.31 13.34
CA MET A 170 -0.68 2.57 13.77
C MET A 170 -0.59 3.73 14.77
N PHE A 171 -1.32 4.81 14.52
CA PHE A 171 -1.36 5.97 15.43
C PHE A 171 -1.93 5.60 16.80
N PHE A 172 -3.00 4.79 16.84
CA PHE A 172 -3.56 4.23 18.06
C PHE A 172 -2.56 3.35 18.82
N PHE A 173 -1.91 2.41 18.13
CA PHE A 173 -0.91 1.53 18.75
C PHE A 173 0.31 2.27 19.29
N ALA A 174 0.61 3.45 18.76
CA ALA A 174 1.68 4.31 19.26
C ALA A 174 1.30 5.13 20.51
N GLY A 175 0.09 4.99 21.03
CA GLY A 175 -0.37 5.61 22.28
C GLY A 175 -1.27 6.83 22.11
N ALA A 176 -1.77 7.11 20.90
CA ALA A 176 -2.67 8.24 20.68
C ALA A 176 -3.99 8.11 21.46
N ASP A 177 -4.48 9.25 21.97
CA ASP A 177 -5.74 9.32 22.69
C ASP A 177 -6.94 9.00 21.77
N ILE A 178 -7.93 8.29 22.33
CA ILE A 178 -9.18 7.94 21.63
C ILE A 178 -9.89 9.18 21.08
N PHE A 179 -9.80 10.32 21.77
CA PHE A 179 -10.37 11.58 21.32
C PHE A 179 -9.68 12.14 20.07
N GLN A 180 -8.34 11.99 19.98
CA GLN A 180 -7.60 12.37 18.77
C GLN A 180 -7.98 11.49 17.58
N LEU A 181 -8.19 10.20 17.82
CA LEU A 181 -8.65 9.27 16.78
C LEU A 181 -10.06 9.60 16.30
N ALA A 182 -10.96 9.99 17.21
CA ALA A 182 -12.30 10.43 16.84
C ALA A 182 -12.27 11.70 15.97
N ILE A 183 -11.44 12.69 16.33
CA ILE A 183 -11.25 13.91 15.54
C ILE A 183 -10.61 13.59 14.18
N GLY A 184 -9.53 12.81 14.16
CA GLY A 184 -8.83 12.42 12.93
C GLY A 184 -9.75 11.64 11.99
N GLY A 185 -10.54 10.71 12.53
CA GLY A 185 -11.55 9.97 11.79
C GLY A 185 -12.66 10.86 11.22
N ALA A 186 -13.15 11.84 12.00
CA ALA A 186 -14.16 12.79 11.53
C ALA A 186 -13.63 13.70 10.40
N ILE A 187 -12.43 14.26 10.56
CA ILE A 187 -11.78 15.09 9.54
C ILE A 187 -11.51 14.27 8.28
N GLY A 188 -10.99 13.05 8.42
CA GLY A 188 -10.78 12.13 7.31
C GLY A 188 -12.08 11.81 6.58
N GLY A 189 -13.15 11.52 7.32
CA GLY A 189 -14.48 11.23 6.76
C GLY A 189 -15.09 12.42 6.01
N ILE A 190 -14.98 13.64 6.55
CA ILE A 190 -15.44 14.86 5.87
C ILE A 190 -14.65 15.10 4.59
N THR A 191 -13.31 15.01 4.66
CA THR A 191 -12.44 15.22 3.50
C THR A 191 -12.77 14.24 2.39
N PHE A 192 -12.98 12.97 2.76
CA PHE A 192 -13.36 11.91 1.84
C PHE A 192 -14.75 12.15 1.21
N PHE A 193 -15.74 12.58 2.01
CA PHE A 193 -17.07 12.92 1.49
C PHE A 193 -17.02 14.08 0.48
N VAL A 194 -16.19 15.10 0.74
CA VAL A 194 -16.00 16.24 -0.17
C VAL A 194 -15.30 15.83 -1.46
N LEU A 195 -14.37 14.88 -1.43
CA LEU A 195 -13.64 14.45 -2.62
C LEU A 195 -14.45 13.52 -3.55
N ILE A 196 -15.49 12.86 -3.03
CA ILE A 196 -16.30 11.90 -3.78
C ILE A 196 -17.55 12.54 -4.40
N ASN A 197 -18.07 13.60 -3.79
CA ASN A 197 -19.20 14.37 -4.34
C ASN A 197 -18.72 15.45 -5.31
#